data_AF-A0A5E4RI92-F1
#
_entry.id   AF-A0A5E4RI92-F1
#
_cell.length_a   1.000
_cell.length_b   1.000
_cell.length_c   1.000
_cell.angle_alpha   90.00
_cell.angle_beta   90.00
_cell.angle_gamma   90.00
#
_symmetry.space_group_name_H-M   'P 1'
#
loop_
_entity.id
_entity.type
_entity.pdbx_description
1 polymer ?
#
loop_
_entity_poly.entity_id
_entity_poly.type
_entity_poly.pdbx_seq_one_letter_code
_entity_poly.pdbx_strand_id
1 'polypeptide(L)'
;MPKRDTTGTKTTRRRESRVSLATYDAKRNFTSTPEPRGDRASQGKALRYVIQRHDASHLHYDFRLELDGALKSWALPKQPSPDVSRPRLAVQVEDHPLAYADFEGDIPAGNYGAGHVDIWDSGSWEPDGNAQRDYANGKLSFTLHGERLNGHWTLVRTDKPARQPQWLLIHRHNDNVAENVASNATGTSTAAPVALRRSPAKPPADMQPMLATLVDAAPASEGWHAEIKLDGYRVLIRIAGDDIRVFTRSGQDWTHRFGPAVDALRKRGLPNAWLDGEAVVPNEHGLPDFQALQRAFDENAQDAILIYVFDLPWCNGRDLRDLPLRERQATLARLFKGRETDAVRVLQPVSGDLESLWHGACKAGLEGIMIKRDDSPYIAGRSDAWRKLKCSQRQEFVVLGFTEPAGSRQGFGALLLGYYDDDGKTLRYAGKVGTGFDADALRCLRKQFDALETAKPPLSPTPRPGGRALVHWLRPTLVAEVRFAEWTRDGNVRQASFLAMRQDKAAKDIRREVRRTGPAIVNAHKETPPCHAPLNRMMERPCRR
;
A
#
# COMPACT_ATOMS: atom_id res chain seq x y z
N MET A 1 -21.13 39.55 28.97
CA MET A 1 -21.14 39.06 27.57
C MET A 1 -20.16 39.91 26.75
N PRO A 2 -18.88 39.54 26.60
CA PRO A 2 -17.99 40.28 25.69
C PRO A 2 -18.20 39.76 24.27
N LYS A 3 -18.33 40.69 23.32
CA LYS A 3 -18.44 40.43 21.87
C LYS A 3 -17.13 39.80 21.38
N ARG A 4 -17.21 38.62 20.75
CA ARG A 4 -16.06 38.00 20.08
C ARG A 4 -15.67 38.82 18.86
N ASP A 5 -14.39 39.16 18.80
CA ASP A 5 -13.78 39.91 17.72
C ASP A 5 -13.51 38.99 16.52
N THR A 6 -14.31 39.13 15.46
CA THR A 6 -14.22 38.36 14.21
C THR A 6 -13.35 39.04 13.14
N THR A 7 -12.67 40.15 13.45
CA THR A 7 -11.93 40.94 12.43
C THR A 7 -10.53 40.38 12.12
N GLY A 8 -9.88 39.71 13.08
CA GLY A 8 -8.52 39.17 12.91
C GLY A 8 -8.42 38.07 11.85
N THR A 9 -9.33 37.07 11.86
CA THR A 9 -9.26 35.89 10.97
C THR A 9 -9.57 36.21 9.50
N LYS A 10 -10.36 37.25 9.22
CA LYS A 10 -10.68 37.68 7.85
C LYS A 10 -9.48 38.32 7.15
N THR A 11 -8.67 39.08 7.88
CA THR A 11 -7.53 39.82 7.31
C THR A 11 -6.36 38.90 6.97
N THR A 12 -6.05 37.90 7.81
CA THR A 12 -5.03 36.87 7.54
C THR A 12 -5.39 35.99 6.33
N ARG A 13 -6.63 35.47 6.27
CA ARG A 13 -7.11 34.68 5.11
C ARG A 13 -7.12 35.47 3.79
N ARG A 14 -7.33 36.79 3.84
CA ARG A 14 -7.31 37.67 2.66
C ARG A 14 -5.88 37.95 2.17
N ARG A 15 -4.88 37.86 3.06
CA ARG A 15 -3.46 38.07 2.74
C ARG A 15 -2.81 36.80 2.16
N GLU A 16 -3.11 35.62 2.71
CA GLU A 16 -2.62 34.32 2.20
C GLU A 16 -3.15 33.98 0.79
N SER A 17 -4.41 34.30 0.50
CA SER A 17 -5.03 34.05 -0.81
C SER A 17 -4.47 34.92 -1.95
N ARG A 18 -4.10 36.18 -1.68
CA ARG A 18 -3.41 37.05 -2.66
C ARG A 18 -2.02 36.53 -3.04
N VAL A 19 -1.35 35.83 -2.13
CA VAL A 19 -0.05 35.20 -2.40
C VAL A 19 -0.20 33.98 -3.30
N SER A 20 -1.32 33.25 -3.21
CA SER A 20 -1.56 32.03 -3.99
C SER A 20 -1.77 32.25 -5.50
N LEU A 21 -2.38 33.37 -5.91
CA LEU A 21 -2.64 33.69 -7.33
C LEU A 21 -1.53 34.51 -8.00
N ALA A 22 -0.53 34.98 -7.24
CA ALA A 22 0.54 35.83 -7.76
C ALA A 22 1.35 35.15 -8.88
N THR A 23 1.58 33.84 -8.79
CA THR A 23 2.27 33.07 -9.83
C THR A 23 1.42 32.92 -11.10
N TYR A 24 0.09 32.84 -10.97
CA TYR A 24 -0.82 32.79 -12.10
C TYR A 24 -0.81 34.11 -12.88
N ASP A 25 -1.04 35.23 -12.18
CA ASP A 25 -1.07 36.56 -12.80
C ASP A 25 0.29 36.92 -13.43
N ALA A 26 1.41 36.53 -12.82
CA ALA A 26 2.75 36.79 -13.36
C ALA A 26 3.07 36.02 -14.64
N LYS A 27 2.37 34.91 -14.91
CA LYS A 27 2.58 34.07 -16.10
C LYS A 27 1.73 34.49 -17.30
N ARG A 28 0.71 35.36 -17.12
CA ARG A 28 -0.24 35.75 -18.18
C ARG A 28 -0.05 37.19 -18.59
N ASN A 29 -0.26 37.45 -19.87
CA ASN A 29 -0.43 38.80 -20.39
C ASN A 29 -1.89 39.03 -20.77
N PHE A 30 -2.67 39.60 -19.84
CA PHE A 30 -4.12 39.79 -20.00
C PHE A 30 -4.54 40.78 -21.10
N THR A 31 -3.60 41.45 -21.77
CA THR A 31 -3.88 42.22 -22.99
C THR A 31 -3.83 41.37 -24.25
N SER A 32 -3.29 40.15 -24.18
CA SER A 32 -3.08 39.23 -25.30
C SER A 32 -3.66 37.83 -25.09
N THR A 33 -4.30 37.56 -23.95
CA THR A 33 -5.02 36.30 -23.67
C THR A 33 -6.48 36.61 -23.26
N PRO A 34 -7.46 35.80 -23.69
CA PRO A 34 -8.85 35.92 -23.21
C PRO A 34 -9.06 35.33 -21.81
N GLU A 35 -8.01 34.81 -21.17
CA GLU A 35 -8.09 34.24 -19.82
C GLU A 35 -8.47 35.28 -18.74
N PRO A 36 -9.27 34.91 -17.73
CA PRO A 36 -9.68 35.83 -16.67
C PRO A 36 -8.53 36.18 -15.71
N ARG A 37 -8.55 37.42 -15.22
CA ARG A 37 -7.60 37.94 -14.23
C ARG A 37 -7.89 37.39 -12.82
N GLY A 38 -6.86 37.34 -11.97
CA GLY A 38 -6.91 36.84 -10.59
C GLY A 38 -7.78 37.62 -9.58
N ASP A 39 -9.09 37.76 -9.81
CA ASP A 39 -10.02 38.36 -8.85
C ASP A 39 -10.87 37.32 -8.11
N ARG A 40 -11.18 37.58 -6.83
CA ARG A 40 -11.85 36.62 -5.94
C ARG A 40 -13.38 36.68 -6.10
N ALA A 41 -14.01 35.53 -6.34
CA ALA A 41 -15.46 35.34 -6.15
C ALA A 41 -15.78 34.87 -4.70
N SER A 42 -16.97 35.17 -4.21
CA SER A 42 -17.45 34.68 -2.91
C SER A 42 -17.58 33.15 -2.94
N GLN A 43 -17.11 32.45 -1.90
CA GLN A 43 -17.30 31.00 -1.79
C GLN A 43 -18.80 30.67 -1.87
N GLY A 44 -19.16 29.81 -2.82
CA GLY A 44 -20.50 29.26 -2.91
C GLY A 44 -20.82 28.34 -1.73
N LYS A 45 -22.09 27.96 -1.57
CA LYS A 45 -22.50 26.96 -0.56
C LYS A 45 -21.92 25.56 -0.83
N ALA A 46 -21.54 25.26 -2.07
CA ALA A 46 -20.93 24.00 -2.50
C ALA A 46 -19.59 24.29 -3.21
N LEU A 47 -18.57 23.47 -2.96
CA LEU A 47 -17.26 23.61 -3.58
C LEU A 47 -17.32 23.11 -5.03
N ARG A 48 -16.79 23.89 -5.97
CA ARG A 48 -16.82 23.54 -7.40
C ARG A 48 -15.59 22.74 -7.83
N TYR A 49 -15.75 21.88 -8.83
CA TYR A 49 -14.65 21.28 -9.58
C TYR A 49 -14.86 21.49 -11.08
N VAL A 50 -13.75 21.49 -11.82
CA VAL A 50 -13.77 21.54 -13.27
C VAL A 50 -12.65 20.69 -13.83
N ILE A 51 -12.88 20.12 -15.00
CA ILE A 51 -11.88 19.47 -15.83
C ILE A 51 -11.89 20.12 -17.19
N GLN A 52 -10.77 20.70 -17.58
CA GLN A 52 -10.60 21.30 -18.89
C GLN A 52 -9.73 20.39 -19.75
N ARG A 53 -10.20 20.02 -20.94
CA ARG A 53 -9.34 19.44 -21.96
C ARG A 53 -8.57 20.58 -22.61
N HIS A 54 -7.26 20.44 -22.66
CA HIS A 54 -6.37 21.48 -23.14
C HIS A 54 -5.48 20.92 -24.25
N ASP A 55 -5.75 21.32 -25.49
CA ASP A 55 -4.97 21.00 -26.66
C ASP A 55 -3.89 22.08 -26.90
N ALA A 56 -2.87 22.04 -26.04
CA ALA A 56 -1.69 22.89 -26.12
C ALA A 56 -0.64 22.25 -27.05
N SER A 57 0.66 22.43 -26.76
CA SER A 57 1.71 21.66 -27.46
C SER A 57 1.54 20.13 -27.32
N HIS A 58 0.87 19.69 -26.25
CA HIS A 58 0.41 18.32 -26.06
C HIS A 58 -0.97 18.34 -25.42
N LEU A 59 -1.84 17.43 -25.86
CA LEU A 59 -3.15 17.22 -25.26
C LEU A 59 -3.02 16.75 -23.80
N HIS A 60 -3.69 17.46 -22.90
CA HIS A 60 -3.80 17.08 -21.50
C HIS A 60 -5.15 17.52 -20.91
N TYR A 61 -5.40 17.13 -19.66
CA TYR A 61 -6.63 17.43 -18.94
C TYR A 61 -6.29 18.12 -17.63
N ASP A 62 -6.70 19.37 -17.47
CA ASP A 62 -6.49 20.12 -16.24
C ASP A 62 -7.62 19.81 -15.25
N PHE A 63 -7.30 19.02 -14.22
CA PHE A 63 -8.19 18.74 -13.10
C PHE A 63 -8.07 19.84 -12.05
N ARG A 64 -9.18 20.43 -11.62
CA ARG A 64 -9.16 21.57 -10.68
C ARG A 64 -10.24 21.46 -9.61
N LEU A 65 -9.86 21.79 -8.36
CA LEU A 65 -10.76 21.80 -7.20
C LEU A 65 -10.76 23.18 -6.53
N GLU A 66 -11.94 23.74 -6.27
CA GLU A 66 -12.08 24.94 -5.45
C GLU A 66 -11.68 24.67 -4.01
N LEU A 67 -10.60 25.30 -3.54
CA LEU A 67 -10.16 25.25 -2.14
C LEU A 67 -9.49 26.58 -1.75
N ASP A 68 -9.86 27.10 -0.58
CA ASP A 68 -9.35 28.38 -0.03
C ASP A 68 -9.57 29.62 -0.91
N GLY A 69 -10.59 29.57 -1.79
CA GLY A 69 -10.98 30.68 -2.66
C GLY A 69 -10.19 30.77 -3.97
N ALA A 70 -9.48 29.70 -4.34
CA ALA A 70 -8.82 29.52 -5.63
C ALA A 70 -9.03 28.08 -6.14
N LEU A 71 -8.67 27.83 -7.40
CA LEU A 71 -8.68 26.50 -8.00
C LEU A 71 -7.30 25.85 -7.83
N LYS A 72 -7.19 24.87 -6.94
CA LYS A 72 -6.03 23.98 -6.87
C LYS A 72 -6.02 23.12 -8.13
N SER A 73 -4.90 23.09 -8.83
CA SER A 73 -4.87 22.67 -10.23
C SER A 73 -3.80 21.61 -10.51
N TRP A 74 -4.16 20.64 -11.34
CA TRP A 74 -3.28 19.56 -11.77
C TRP A 74 -3.45 19.25 -13.26
N ALA A 75 -2.34 19.15 -13.99
CA ALA A 75 -2.33 18.70 -15.37
C ALA A 75 -2.20 17.17 -15.44
N LEU A 76 -3.18 16.51 -16.05
CA LEU A 76 -3.21 15.07 -16.29
C LEU A 76 -2.87 14.79 -17.77
N PRO A 77 -1.78 14.05 -18.09
CA PRO A 77 -1.44 13.72 -19.47
C PRO A 77 -2.47 12.83 -20.19
N LYS A 78 -3.40 12.23 -19.45
CA LYS A 78 -4.47 11.38 -19.96
C LYS A 78 -5.75 11.67 -19.18
N GLN A 79 -6.90 11.55 -19.83
CA GLN A 79 -8.20 11.79 -19.21
C GLN A 79 -8.38 11.00 -17.90
N PRO A 80 -9.06 11.57 -16.89
CA PRO A 80 -9.46 10.84 -15.69
C PRO A 80 -10.08 9.47 -16.00
N SER A 81 -9.81 8.48 -15.16
CA SER A 81 -10.29 7.12 -15.36
C SER A 81 -11.35 6.79 -14.31
N PRO A 82 -12.61 6.50 -14.67
CA PRO A 82 -13.58 5.87 -13.76
C PRO A 82 -13.26 4.37 -13.53
N ASP A 83 -12.18 3.88 -14.14
CA ASP A 83 -11.59 2.57 -13.84
C ASP A 83 -10.57 2.74 -12.70
N VAL A 84 -10.93 2.22 -11.52
CA VAL A 84 -10.13 2.29 -10.28
C VAL A 84 -8.74 1.65 -10.44
N SER A 85 -8.56 0.74 -11.40
CA SER A 85 -7.29 0.06 -11.66
C SER A 85 -6.29 0.91 -12.45
N ARG A 86 -6.72 2.07 -12.96
CA ARG A 86 -5.91 2.95 -13.80
C ARG A 86 -5.76 4.33 -13.16
N PRO A 87 -4.92 4.48 -12.13
CA PRO A 87 -4.63 5.79 -11.55
C PRO A 87 -4.03 6.73 -12.62
N ARG A 88 -4.29 8.02 -12.49
CA ARG A 88 -3.77 9.05 -13.41
C ARG A 88 -2.72 9.90 -12.71
N LEU A 89 -1.56 10.04 -13.34
CA LEU A 89 -0.60 11.05 -12.95
C LEU A 89 -1.24 12.43 -13.09
N ALA A 90 -1.18 13.21 -12.03
CA ALA A 90 -1.69 14.56 -11.91
C ALA A 90 -0.53 15.46 -11.49
N VAL A 91 0.01 16.26 -12.41
CA VAL A 91 1.15 17.15 -12.14
C VAL A 91 0.61 18.46 -11.60
N GLN A 92 0.97 18.83 -10.38
CA GLN A 92 0.49 20.07 -9.77
C GLN A 92 1.02 21.30 -10.53
N VAL A 93 0.13 22.23 -10.83
CA VAL A 93 0.44 23.53 -11.47
C VAL A 93 0.00 24.68 -10.57
N GLU A 94 0.24 25.92 -11.01
CA GLU A 94 -0.19 27.11 -10.24
C GLU A 94 -1.71 27.13 -9.98
N ASP A 95 -2.12 27.78 -8.89
CA ASP A 95 -3.53 27.97 -8.58
C ASP A 95 -4.17 28.92 -9.60
N HIS A 96 -5.45 28.71 -9.93
CA HIS A 96 -6.18 29.53 -10.90
C HIS A 96 -7.33 30.29 -10.22
N PRO A 97 -7.76 31.45 -10.76
CA PRO A 97 -8.92 32.15 -10.23
C PRO A 97 -10.20 31.33 -10.42
N LEU A 98 -11.19 31.53 -9.55
CA LEU A 98 -12.46 30.81 -9.64
C LEU A 98 -13.19 31.07 -10.96
N ALA A 99 -13.07 32.27 -11.52
CA ALA A 99 -13.62 32.62 -12.84
C ALA A 99 -13.01 31.77 -13.99
N TYR A 100 -11.83 31.19 -13.79
CA TYR A 100 -11.21 30.30 -14.79
C TYR A 100 -11.98 28.99 -14.97
N ALA A 101 -12.80 28.59 -13.98
CA ALA A 101 -13.62 27.39 -14.10
C ALA A 101 -14.66 27.46 -15.23
N ASP A 102 -15.01 28.67 -15.65
CA ASP A 102 -16.01 28.93 -16.69
C ASP A 102 -15.36 29.30 -18.04
N PHE A 103 -14.03 29.19 -18.15
CA PHE A 103 -13.29 29.56 -19.36
C PHE A 103 -13.23 28.41 -20.38
N GLU A 104 -13.65 28.72 -21.61
CA GLU A 104 -13.45 27.93 -22.83
C GLU A 104 -13.00 28.86 -23.97
N GLY A 105 -12.12 28.39 -24.83
CA GLY A 105 -11.65 29.14 -26.00
C GLY A 105 -10.18 28.93 -26.34
N ASP A 106 -9.72 29.67 -27.35
CA ASP A 106 -8.36 29.60 -27.85
C ASP A 106 -7.44 30.60 -27.12
N ILE A 107 -6.36 30.08 -26.53
CA ILE A 107 -5.27 30.88 -25.98
C ILE A 107 -4.27 31.16 -27.12
N PRO A 108 -4.09 32.43 -27.56
CA PRO A 108 -3.29 32.73 -28.75
C PRO A 108 -1.82 32.32 -28.62
N ALA A 109 -1.22 31.92 -29.74
CA ALA A 109 0.20 31.57 -29.82
C ALA A 109 1.10 32.67 -29.24
N GLY A 110 2.13 32.27 -28.50
CA GLY A 110 3.04 33.18 -27.79
C GLY A 110 2.64 33.50 -26.34
N ASN A 111 1.42 33.15 -25.94
CA ASN A 111 1.01 33.19 -24.53
C ASN A 111 1.35 31.87 -23.81
N TYR A 112 1.52 31.93 -22.49
CA TYR A 112 1.74 30.75 -21.66
C TYR A 112 0.48 29.86 -21.67
N GLY A 113 0.65 28.59 -22.04
CA GLY A 113 -0.49 27.68 -22.22
C GLY A 113 -1.26 27.90 -23.52
N ALA A 114 -0.62 28.42 -24.58
CA ALA A 114 -1.26 28.53 -25.89
C ALA A 114 -1.82 27.18 -26.37
N GLY A 115 -3.07 27.19 -26.83
CA GLY A 115 -3.84 26.00 -27.15
C GLY A 115 -5.35 26.24 -27.04
N HIS A 116 -6.13 25.26 -27.50
CA HIS A 116 -7.58 25.26 -27.34
C HIS A 116 -7.96 24.67 -25.97
N VAL A 117 -8.87 25.33 -25.26
CA VAL A 117 -9.38 24.88 -23.95
C VAL A 117 -10.89 24.69 -24.03
N ASP A 118 -11.36 23.49 -23.70
CA ASP A 118 -12.78 23.17 -23.54
C ASP A 118 -13.06 22.50 -22.19
N ILE A 119 -14.25 22.71 -21.62
CA ILE A 119 -14.68 22.06 -20.39
C ILE A 119 -15.08 20.64 -20.71
N TRP A 120 -14.26 19.70 -20.26
CA TRP A 120 -14.51 18.27 -20.41
C TRP A 120 -15.55 17.76 -19.41
N ASP A 121 -15.54 18.28 -18.18
CA ASP A 121 -16.52 17.97 -17.13
C ASP A 121 -16.52 19.06 -16.06
N SER A 122 -17.63 19.26 -15.37
CA SER A 122 -17.72 20.20 -14.26
C SER A 122 -18.82 19.83 -13.28
N GLY A 123 -18.73 20.30 -12.04
CA GLY A 123 -19.73 20.02 -11.03
C GLY A 123 -19.34 20.49 -9.64
N SER A 124 -19.91 19.86 -8.62
CA SER A 124 -19.55 20.08 -7.22
C SER A 124 -18.74 18.92 -6.65
N TRP A 125 -17.98 19.19 -5.61
CA TRP A 125 -17.24 18.17 -4.88
C TRP A 125 -17.39 18.34 -3.38
N GLU A 126 -17.29 17.23 -2.66
CA GLU A 126 -17.40 17.17 -1.21
C GLU A 126 -16.19 16.45 -0.61
N PRO A 127 -15.41 17.10 0.28
CA PRO A 127 -14.31 16.42 0.97
C PRO A 127 -14.85 15.45 2.03
N ASP A 128 -14.18 14.31 2.18
CA ASP A 128 -14.52 13.35 3.26
C ASP A 128 -14.17 13.90 4.66
N GLY A 129 -13.22 14.83 4.71
CA GLY A 129 -12.61 15.35 5.92
C GLY A 129 -12.30 16.85 5.83
N ASN A 130 -11.17 17.24 6.41
CA ASN A 130 -10.75 18.64 6.37
C ASN A 130 -9.90 18.88 5.12
N ALA A 131 -10.52 19.40 4.06
CA ALA A 131 -9.89 19.59 2.76
C ALA A 131 -8.54 20.33 2.84
N GLN A 132 -8.44 21.39 3.64
CA GLN A 132 -7.21 22.17 3.78
C GLN A 132 -6.07 21.35 4.37
N ARG A 133 -6.32 20.67 5.49
CA ARG A 133 -5.35 19.81 6.15
C ARG A 133 -4.96 18.64 5.26
N ASP A 134 -5.94 17.99 4.65
CA ASP A 134 -5.76 16.76 3.90
C ASP A 134 -4.99 17.03 2.58
N TYR A 135 -5.26 18.17 1.93
CA TYR A 135 -4.46 18.68 0.81
C TYR A 135 -3.01 19.04 1.20
N ALA A 136 -2.82 19.72 2.34
CA ALA A 136 -1.48 20.05 2.85
C ALA A 136 -0.66 18.79 3.14
N ASN A 137 -1.31 17.77 3.71
CA ASN A 137 -0.73 16.46 4.01
C ASN A 137 -0.50 15.57 2.78
N GLY A 138 -0.87 16.03 1.58
CA GLY A 138 -0.63 15.29 0.34
C GLY A 138 -1.59 14.13 0.10
N LYS A 139 -2.72 14.04 0.81
CA LYS A 139 -3.77 13.04 0.54
C LYS A 139 -5.16 13.64 0.72
N LEU A 140 -5.85 13.91 -0.38
CA LEU A 140 -7.20 14.47 -0.38
C LEU A 140 -8.19 13.42 -0.89
N SER A 141 -9.17 13.03 -0.06
CA SER A 141 -10.25 12.11 -0.44
C SER A 141 -11.56 12.87 -0.50
N PHE A 142 -12.34 12.64 -1.56
CA PHE A 142 -13.51 13.45 -1.87
C PHE A 142 -14.48 12.73 -2.81
N THR A 143 -15.73 13.17 -2.82
CA THR A 143 -16.75 12.75 -3.77
C THR A 143 -16.94 13.81 -4.85
N LEU A 144 -16.98 13.40 -6.12
CA LEU A 144 -17.32 14.25 -7.26
C LEU A 144 -18.79 14.05 -7.64
N HIS A 145 -19.46 15.14 -7.95
CA HIS A 145 -20.82 15.21 -8.45
C HIS A 145 -20.83 16.04 -9.73
N GLY A 146 -20.55 15.42 -10.88
CA GLY A 146 -20.64 16.08 -12.19
C GLY A 146 -21.33 15.21 -13.22
N GLU A 147 -21.16 15.55 -14.50
CA GLU A 147 -21.87 14.84 -15.57
C GLU A 147 -21.13 13.58 -15.98
N ARG A 148 -19.78 13.65 -16.10
CA ARG A 148 -18.96 12.51 -16.54
C ARG A 148 -18.28 11.79 -15.38
N LEU A 149 -17.75 12.52 -14.42
CA LEU A 149 -17.11 11.98 -13.22
C LEU A 149 -18.04 12.08 -12.03
N ASN A 150 -18.32 10.92 -11.47
CA ASN A 150 -19.13 10.76 -10.29
C ASN A 150 -18.50 9.76 -9.33
N GLY A 151 -18.91 9.85 -8.08
CA GLY A 151 -18.49 8.92 -7.04
C GLY A 151 -17.20 9.36 -6.35
N HIS A 152 -16.56 8.41 -5.68
CA HIS A 152 -15.51 8.71 -4.72
C HIS A 152 -14.11 8.70 -5.37
N TRP A 153 -13.24 9.62 -4.96
CA TRP A 153 -11.93 9.85 -5.56
C TRP A 153 -10.88 10.12 -4.48
N THR A 154 -9.61 9.93 -4.84
CA THR A 154 -8.48 10.31 -4.00
C THR A 154 -7.35 10.89 -4.83
N LEU A 155 -6.80 12.01 -4.37
CA LEU A 155 -5.53 12.56 -4.81
C LEU A 155 -4.43 12.23 -3.79
N VAL A 156 -3.33 11.62 -4.23
CA VAL A 156 -2.16 11.30 -3.38
C VAL A 156 -0.88 11.89 -3.98
N ARG A 157 -0.16 12.73 -3.24
CA ARG A 157 1.12 13.33 -3.63
C ARG A 157 2.24 12.28 -3.56
N THR A 158 3.16 12.30 -4.52
CA THR A 158 4.30 11.38 -4.61
C THR A 158 5.61 12.09 -4.27
N ASP A 159 6.56 11.36 -3.69
CA ASP A 159 7.85 11.93 -3.23
C ASP A 159 8.99 11.78 -4.23
N LYS A 160 8.67 11.50 -5.50
CA LYS A 160 9.70 11.44 -6.55
C LYS A 160 10.24 12.84 -6.80
N PRO A 161 11.57 13.03 -6.85
CA PRO A 161 12.15 14.31 -7.21
C PRO A 161 11.72 14.67 -8.63
N ALA A 162 10.93 15.73 -8.74
CA ALA A 162 10.40 16.25 -9.99
C ALA A 162 10.34 17.78 -9.92
N ARG A 163 10.36 18.43 -11.08
CA ARG A 163 10.31 19.90 -11.18
C ARG A 163 9.03 20.50 -10.56
N GLN A 164 7.93 19.75 -10.59
CA GLN A 164 6.65 20.10 -9.98
C GLN A 164 6.16 18.92 -9.13
N PRO A 165 5.42 19.16 -8.03
CA PRO A 165 4.85 18.10 -7.23
C PRO A 165 3.95 17.19 -8.07
N GLN A 166 4.21 15.88 -8.02
CA GLN A 166 3.42 14.88 -8.73
C GLN A 166 2.38 14.26 -7.79
N TRP A 167 1.21 14.02 -8.32
CA TRP A 167 0.09 13.38 -7.63
C TRP A 167 -0.46 12.22 -8.45
N LEU A 168 -1.24 11.36 -7.80
CA LEU A 168 -2.04 10.33 -8.44
C LEU A 168 -3.53 10.60 -8.14
N LEU A 169 -4.33 10.75 -9.18
CA LEU A 169 -5.79 10.77 -9.11
C LEU A 169 -6.31 9.34 -9.28
N ILE A 170 -7.11 8.89 -8.32
CA ILE A 170 -7.58 7.51 -8.20
C ILE A 170 -9.09 7.51 -8.00
N HIS A 171 -9.83 6.84 -8.87
CA HIS A 171 -11.25 6.57 -8.65
C HIS A 171 -11.43 5.48 -7.61
N ARG A 172 -12.49 5.55 -6.82
CA ARG A 172 -12.88 4.57 -5.81
C ARG A 172 -14.27 4.04 -6.14
N HIS A 173 -14.50 2.76 -5.90
CA HIS A 173 -15.83 2.18 -6.09
C HIS A 173 -16.83 2.75 -5.08
N ASN A 174 -18.06 2.97 -5.54
CA ASN A 174 -19.20 3.26 -4.67
C ASN A 174 -19.60 1.96 -3.95
N ASP A 175 -19.48 1.91 -2.64
CA ASP A 175 -19.93 0.79 -1.78
C ASP A 175 -21.47 0.60 -1.72
N ASN A 176 -22.23 1.14 -2.69
CA ASN A 176 -23.70 1.29 -2.62
C ASN A 176 -24.50 0.62 -3.77
N VAL A 177 -23.96 -0.37 -4.50
CA VAL A 177 -24.72 -1.11 -5.55
C VAL A 177 -24.89 -2.59 -5.21
N ALA A 178 -25.08 -2.91 -3.92
CA ALA A 178 -25.36 -4.27 -3.45
C ALA A 178 -26.86 -4.54 -3.19
N GLU A 179 -27.76 -3.66 -3.64
CA GLU A 179 -29.21 -3.86 -3.61
C GLU A 179 -29.75 -3.73 -5.04
N ASN A 180 -29.81 -4.86 -5.77
CA ASN A 180 -30.76 -5.16 -6.88
C ASN A 180 -30.28 -6.31 -7.80
N VAL A 181 -29.70 -7.37 -7.23
CA VAL A 181 -29.50 -8.65 -7.97
C VAL A 181 -30.16 -9.84 -7.23
N ALA A 182 -30.84 -9.59 -6.11
CA ALA A 182 -31.57 -10.62 -5.37
C ALA A 182 -33.03 -10.76 -5.85
N SER A 183 -33.24 -10.94 -7.14
CA SER A 183 -34.53 -11.37 -7.69
C SER A 183 -34.36 -11.91 -9.11
N ASN A 184 -33.48 -12.91 -9.27
CA ASN A 184 -33.63 -14.04 -10.21
C ASN A 184 -32.39 -14.93 -10.17
N ALA A 185 -32.28 -15.77 -9.15
CA ALA A 185 -31.47 -17.00 -9.20
C ALA A 185 -31.91 -17.93 -8.07
N THR A 186 -32.85 -18.82 -8.39
CA THR A 186 -33.15 -20.02 -7.61
C THR A 186 -31.91 -20.92 -7.61
N GLY A 187 -31.33 -21.21 -6.43
CA GLY A 187 -30.31 -22.26 -6.29
C GLY A 187 -29.21 -22.02 -5.26
N THR A 188 -29.56 -22.20 -3.98
CA THR A 188 -28.74 -22.78 -2.88
C THR A 188 -27.50 -22.04 -2.33
N SER A 189 -27.58 -21.81 -1.00
CA SER A 189 -26.54 -21.47 -0.01
C SER A 189 -26.25 -19.98 0.24
N THR A 190 -27.16 -19.32 0.95
CA THR A 190 -26.95 -18.02 1.58
C THR A 190 -26.15 -18.17 2.88
N ALA A 191 -24.96 -17.58 2.94
CA ALA A 191 -24.27 -17.34 4.20
C ALA A 191 -25.15 -16.43 5.08
N ALA A 192 -25.63 -16.96 6.22
CA ALA A 192 -26.43 -16.20 7.17
C ALA A 192 -25.71 -14.92 7.61
N PRO A 193 -26.43 -13.79 7.77
CA PRO A 193 -25.84 -12.54 8.23
C PRO A 193 -25.15 -12.76 9.59
N VAL A 194 -23.91 -12.28 9.72
CA VAL A 194 -23.25 -12.27 11.04
C VAL A 194 -24.09 -11.42 11.97
N ALA A 195 -24.75 -12.08 12.93
CA ALA A 195 -25.42 -11.41 14.00
C ALA A 195 -24.38 -10.56 14.75
N LEU A 196 -24.60 -9.25 14.80
CA LEU A 196 -23.78 -8.31 15.57
C LEU A 196 -23.87 -8.56 17.08
N ARG A 197 -24.81 -9.39 17.52
CA ARG A 197 -24.93 -9.86 18.89
C ARG A 197 -23.85 -10.90 19.20
N ARG A 198 -23.10 -10.66 20.28
CA ARG A 198 -22.09 -11.59 20.83
C ARG A 198 -22.74 -12.93 21.20
N SER A 199 -22.26 -14.01 20.60
CA SER A 199 -22.52 -15.40 20.98
C SER A 199 -21.71 -15.76 22.23
N PRO A 200 -22.21 -16.67 23.09
CA PRO A 200 -21.44 -17.18 24.23
C PRO A 200 -20.26 -18.08 23.80
N ALA A 201 -20.25 -18.56 22.55
CA ALA A 201 -19.16 -19.38 22.04
C ALA A 201 -17.83 -18.60 22.06
N LYS A 202 -16.79 -19.20 22.64
CA LYS A 202 -15.45 -18.61 22.73
C LYS A 202 -14.62 -18.98 21.50
N PRO A 203 -13.70 -18.11 21.04
CA PRO A 203 -12.74 -18.48 20.02
C PRO A 203 -11.82 -19.60 20.53
N PRO A 204 -11.28 -20.46 19.62
CA PRO A 204 -10.20 -21.38 19.93
C PRO A 204 -9.07 -20.72 20.73
N ALA A 205 -8.39 -21.49 21.57
CA ALA A 205 -7.30 -20.99 22.41
C ALA A 205 -6.13 -20.47 21.55
N ASP A 206 -5.78 -21.23 20.52
CA ASP A 206 -4.64 -20.97 19.64
C ASP A 206 -5.06 -20.92 18.18
N MET A 207 -4.29 -20.19 17.37
CA MET A 207 -4.45 -20.12 15.93
C MET A 207 -3.09 -19.95 15.25
N GLN A 208 -2.87 -20.70 14.17
CA GLN A 208 -1.67 -20.56 13.34
C GLN A 208 -1.99 -19.76 12.08
N PRO A 209 -1.09 -18.85 11.67
CA PRO A 209 -1.32 -18.02 10.50
C PRO A 209 -1.14 -18.81 9.19
N MET A 210 -1.91 -18.42 8.17
CA MET A 210 -1.65 -18.80 6.78
C MET A 210 -0.45 -18.03 6.22
N LEU A 211 0.42 -18.72 5.48
CA LEU A 211 1.67 -18.18 4.95
C LEU A 211 1.69 -18.18 3.43
N ALA A 212 2.25 -17.11 2.85
CA ALA A 212 2.32 -16.94 1.41
C ALA A 212 3.58 -17.52 0.78
N THR A 213 3.46 -17.97 -0.46
CA THR A 213 4.55 -18.46 -1.31
C THR A 213 5.16 -17.34 -2.14
N LEU A 214 6.50 -17.26 -2.19
CA LEU A 214 7.21 -16.28 -3.01
C LEU A 214 7.16 -16.71 -4.48
N VAL A 215 6.68 -15.82 -5.34
CA VAL A 215 6.65 -16.02 -6.80
C VAL A 215 7.42 -14.91 -7.51
N ASP A 216 7.77 -15.13 -8.77
CA ASP A 216 8.52 -14.20 -9.62
C ASP A 216 7.68 -13.52 -10.70
N ALA A 217 6.46 -14.02 -10.93
CA ALA A 217 5.47 -13.45 -11.83
C ALA A 217 4.07 -13.57 -11.23
N ALA A 218 3.18 -12.64 -11.57
CA ALA A 218 1.78 -12.73 -11.19
C ALA A 218 1.07 -13.82 -12.01
N PRO A 219 0.10 -14.56 -11.42
CA PRO A 219 -0.79 -15.39 -12.20
C PRO A 219 -1.73 -14.52 -13.08
N ALA A 220 -2.50 -15.16 -13.95
CA ALA A 220 -3.65 -14.51 -14.57
C ALA A 220 -4.59 -13.96 -13.47
N SER A 221 -5.09 -12.75 -13.68
CA SER A 221 -5.85 -12.00 -12.67
C SER A 221 -7.21 -12.62 -12.31
N GLU A 222 -7.77 -13.49 -13.14
CA GLU A 222 -9.07 -14.12 -12.89
C GLU A 222 -9.06 -15.02 -11.64
N GLY A 223 -9.96 -14.74 -10.69
CA GLY A 223 -10.09 -15.50 -9.43
C GLY A 223 -9.04 -15.15 -8.37
N TRP A 224 -8.28 -14.08 -8.57
CA TRP A 224 -7.30 -13.56 -7.63
C TRP A 224 -7.51 -12.07 -7.39
N HIS A 225 -7.21 -11.61 -6.18
CA HIS A 225 -7.06 -10.19 -5.89
C HIS A 225 -5.69 -9.89 -5.30
N ALA A 226 -5.29 -8.62 -5.40
CA ALA A 226 -4.10 -8.12 -4.74
C ALA A 226 -4.44 -7.42 -3.43
N GLU A 227 -3.52 -7.45 -2.49
CA GLU A 227 -3.45 -6.54 -1.35
C GLU A 227 -2.05 -5.92 -1.32
N ILE A 228 -1.93 -4.74 -0.73
CA ILE A 228 -0.62 -4.16 -0.48
C ILE A 228 0.15 -5.09 0.45
N LYS A 229 1.40 -5.43 0.08
CA LYS A 229 2.28 -6.12 1.01
C LYS A 229 2.77 -5.11 2.04
N LEU A 230 2.12 -5.10 3.19
CA LEU A 230 2.51 -4.32 4.35
C LEU A 230 3.83 -4.84 4.93
N ASP A 231 4.65 -3.90 5.37
CA ASP A 231 5.96 -4.15 5.93
C ASP A 231 5.92 -3.89 7.44
N GLY A 232 5.76 -4.96 8.21
CA GLY A 232 5.44 -4.87 9.63
C GLY A 232 5.65 -6.17 10.42
N TYR A 233 4.95 -6.27 11.54
CA TYR A 233 4.83 -7.51 12.29
C TYR A 233 3.45 -8.11 12.11
N ARG A 234 3.42 -9.38 11.73
CA ARG A 234 2.20 -10.17 11.67
C ARG A 234 1.59 -10.32 13.06
N VAL A 235 0.31 -10.00 13.18
CA VAL A 235 -0.44 -10.09 14.43
C VAL A 235 -1.73 -10.89 14.24
N LEU A 236 -2.02 -11.77 15.20
CA LEU A 236 -3.30 -12.46 15.33
C LEU A 236 -4.03 -11.92 16.55
N ILE A 237 -5.24 -11.40 16.37
CA ILE A 237 -6.01 -10.80 17.47
C ILE A 237 -7.14 -11.74 17.86
N ARG A 238 -7.12 -12.20 19.10
CA ARG A 238 -8.19 -13.00 19.69
C ARG A 238 -9.11 -12.09 20.50
N ILE A 239 -10.39 -12.07 20.15
CA ILE A 239 -11.43 -11.32 20.87
C ILE A 239 -12.34 -12.32 21.57
N ALA A 240 -12.32 -12.36 22.90
CA ALA A 240 -13.20 -13.17 23.73
C ALA A 240 -13.92 -12.28 24.76
N GLY A 241 -15.00 -11.63 24.32
CA GLY A 241 -15.65 -10.57 25.10
C GLY A 241 -14.72 -9.38 25.25
N ASP A 242 -14.28 -9.13 26.50
CA ASP A 242 -13.37 -8.03 26.83
C ASP A 242 -11.92 -8.50 27.05
N ASP A 243 -11.69 -9.83 27.06
CA ASP A 243 -10.37 -10.47 26.97
C ASP A 243 -9.92 -10.44 25.52
N ILE A 244 -9.21 -9.38 25.16
CA ILE A 244 -8.63 -9.17 23.84
C ILE A 244 -7.13 -9.37 23.94
N ARG A 245 -6.59 -10.28 23.13
CA ARG A 245 -5.16 -10.60 23.11
C ARG A 245 -4.59 -10.49 21.71
N VAL A 246 -3.33 -10.07 21.64
CA VAL A 246 -2.59 -9.91 20.39
C VAL A 246 -1.38 -10.84 20.41
N PHE A 247 -1.35 -11.77 19.45
CA PHE A 247 -0.30 -12.77 19.33
C PHE A 247 0.59 -12.47 18.12
N THR A 248 1.89 -12.72 18.24
CA THR A 248 2.82 -12.66 17.10
C THR A 248 2.58 -13.83 16.14
N ARG A 249 3.25 -13.77 14.99
CA ARG A 249 3.37 -14.91 14.05
C ARG A 249 3.72 -16.24 14.72
N SER A 250 4.59 -16.22 15.73
CA SER A 250 5.08 -17.42 16.43
C SER A 250 4.22 -17.81 17.65
N GLY A 251 3.11 -17.10 17.88
CA GLY A 251 2.18 -17.38 18.99
C GLY A 251 2.56 -16.72 20.32
N GLN A 252 3.53 -15.80 20.34
CA GLN A 252 3.88 -15.08 21.57
C GLN A 252 2.81 -14.04 21.90
N ASP A 253 2.37 -13.99 23.16
CA ASP A 253 1.41 -12.98 23.63
C ASP A 253 2.11 -11.62 23.77
N TRP A 254 1.81 -10.71 22.85
CA TRP A 254 2.30 -9.33 22.81
C TRP A 254 1.22 -8.32 23.18
N THR A 255 0.14 -8.73 23.86
CA THR A 255 -0.99 -7.85 24.21
C THR A 255 -0.54 -6.56 24.90
N HIS A 256 0.45 -6.65 25.79
CA HIS A 256 1.02 -5.50 26.51
C HIS A 256 1.69 -4.45 25.61
N ARG A 257 2.04 -4.80 24.37
CA ARG A 257 2.66 -3.91 23.37
C ARG A 257 1.64 -3.22 22.45
N PHE A 258 0.35 -3.55 22.58
CA PHE A 258 -0.73 -3.08 21.70
C PHE A 258 -1.90 -2.49 22.50
N GLY A 259 -1.62 -1.84 23.64
CA GLY A 259 -2.62 -1.26 24.55
C GLY A 259 -3.67 -0.40 23.84
N PRO A 260 -3.28 0.60 23.02
CA PRO A 260 -4.24 1.43 22.29
C PRO A 260 -5.17 0.65 21.36
N ALA A 261 -4.65 -0.35 20.64
CA ALA A 261 -5.45 -1.21 19.76
C ALA A 261 -6.41 -2.10 20.55
N VAL A 262 -5.95 -2.70 21.65
CA VAL A 262 -6.75 -3.52 22.57
C VAL A 262 -7.90 -2.70 23.16
N ASP A 263 -7.62 -1.50 23.65
CA ASP A 263 -8.63 -0.62 24.23
C ASP A 263 -9.63 -0.12 23.18
N ALA A 264 -9.15 0.21 21.97
CA ALA A 264 -9.99 0.60 20.85
C ALA A 264 -10.97 -0.53 20.48
N LEU A 265 -10.49 -1.77 20.34
CA LEU A 265 -11.33 -2.93 20.02
C LEU A 265 -12.32 -3.25 21.14
N ARG A 266 -11.91 -3.13 22.41
CA ARG A 266 -12.79 -3.33 23.58
C ARG A 266 -13.95 -2.34 23.55
N LYS A 267 -13.68 -1.06 23.31
CA LYS A 267 -14.70 0.00 23.19
C LYS A 267 -15.67 -0.23 22.01
N ARG A 268 -15.21 -0.84 20.92
CA ARG A 268 -16.07 -1.17 19.76
C ARG A 268 -17.03 -2.33 20.00
N GLY A 269 -16.79 -3.16 21.02
CA GLY A 269 -17.70 -4.24 21.38
C GLY A 269 -17.89 -5.28 20.28
N LEU A 270 -16.85 -5.60 19.50
CA LEU A 270 -16.94 -6.57 18.40
C LEU A 270 -17.38 -7.96 18.94
N PRO A 271 -18.04 -8.79 18.11
CA PRO A 271 -18.28 -10.20 18.41
C PRO A 271 -16.97 -10.93 18.72
N ASN A 272 -17.09 -12.08 19.39
CA ASN A 272 -15.93 -12.94 19.59
C ASN A 272 -15.33 -13.30 18.23
N ALA A 273 -14.01 -13.21 18.08
CA ALA A 273 -13.36 -13.37 16.79
C ALA A 273 -11.90 -13.80 16.90
N TRP A 274 -11.37 -14.34 15.81
CA TRP A 274 -9.94 -14.30 15.49
C TRP A 274 -9.75 -13.44 14.25
N LEU A 275 -8.93 -12.40 14.37
CA LEU A 275 -8.53 -11.52 13.26
C LEU A 275 -7.08 -11.80 12.89
N ASP A 276 -6.77 -11.73 11.60
CA ASP A 276 -5.42 -11.83 11.08
C ASP A 276 -5.02 -10.51 10.42
N GLY A 277 -3.90 -9.95 10.85
CA GLY A 277 -3.50 -8.59 10.50
C GLY A 277 -1.98 -8.35 10.52
N GLU A 278 -1.60 -7.14 10.13
CA GLU A 278 -0.21 -6.65 10.15
C GLU A 278 -0.16 -5.34 10.95
N ALA A 279 0.71 -5.29 11.96
CA ALA A 279 1.03 -4.07 12.69
C ALA A 279 2.12 -3.29 11.95
N VAL A 280 1.87 -2.01 11.71
CA VAL A 280 2.78 -1.09 11.00
C VAL A 280 2.84 0.26 11.72
N VAL A 281 3.91 1.01 11.48
CA VAL A 281 3.94 2.45 11.73
C VAL A 281 4.00 3.14 10.37
N PRO A 282 3.01 3.98 10.01
CA PRO A 282 3.08 4.75 8.78
C PRO A 282 4.11 5.87 8.92
N ASN A 283 4.87 6.15 7.86
CA ASN A 283 5.69 7.35 7.76
C ASN A 283 4.83 8.59 7.46
N GLU A 284 5.48 9.75 7.27
CA GLU A 284 4.83 11.04 6.97
C GLU A 284 3.93 11.00 5.73
N HIS A 285 4.14 10.03 4.83
CA HIS A 285 3.39 9.83 3.59
C HIS A 285 2.34 8.71 3.69
N GLY A 286 2.18 8.11 4.88
CA GLY A 286 1.22 7.04 5.12
C GLY A 286 1.66 5.63 4.68
N LEU A 287 2.93 5.46 4.29
CA LEU A 287 3.49 4.15 3.90
C LEU A 287 4.09 3.43 5.12
N PRO A 288 4.03 2.10 5.20
CA PRO A 288 4.66 1.35 6.29
C PRO A 288 6.17 1.62 6.38
N ASP A 289 6.64 2.01 7.56
CA ASP A 289 8.05 2.15 7.92
C ASP A 289 8.38 1.14 9.01
N PHE A 290 9.09 0.10 8.62
CA PHE A 290 9.47 -0.97 9.54
C PHE A 290 10.45 -0.52 10.62
N GLN A 291 11.37 0.39 10.31
CA GLN A 291 12.31 0.89 11.30
C GLN A 291 11.60 1.76 12.34
N ALA A 292 10.64 2.57 11.90
CA ALA A 292 9.76 3.31 12.81
C ALA A 292 8.94 2.38 13.71
N LEU A 293 8.45 1.25 13.17
CA LEU A 293 7.77 0.24 13.96
C LEU A 293 8.66 -0.35 15.06
N GLN A 294 9.93 -0.67 14.75
CA GLN A 294 10.86 -1.17 15.77
C GLN A 294 11.10 -0.15 16.88
N ARG A 295 11.39 1.11 16.50
CA ARG A 295 11.58 2.20 17.46
C ARG A 295 10.34 2.39 18.33
N ALA A 296 9.14 2.30 17.75
CA ALA A 296 7.90 2.41 18.51
C ALA A 296 7.78 1.34 19.61
N PHE A 297 8.26 0.10 19.38
CA PHE A 297 8.31 -0.90 20.44
C PHE A 297 9.41 -0.64 21.46
N ASP A 298 10.60 -0.24 21.02
CA ASP A 298 11.73 0.02 21.91
C ASP A 298 11.49 1.23 22.83
N GLU A 299 10.79 2.24 22.33
CA GLU A 299 10.43 3.48 23.04
C GLU A 299 9.04 3.42 23.70
N ASN A 300 8.33 2.29 23.54
CA ASN A 300 6.96 2.10 24.03
C ASN A 300 5.95 3.14 23.49
N ALA A 301 6.17 3.66 22.28
CA ALA A 301 5.28 4.60 21.57
C ALA A 301 4.13 3.86 20.86
N GLN A 302 3.31 3.14 21.63
CA GLN A 302 2.28 2.25 21.10
C GLN A 302 1.18 2.99 20.31
N ASP A 303 0.96 4.27 20.58
CA ASP A 303 -0.05 5.09 19.89
C ASP A 303 0.26 5.33 18.41
N ALA A 304 1.53 5.18 18.00
CA ALA A 304 1.94 5.29 16.60
C ALA A 304 1.61 4.04 15.78
N ILE A 305 1.28 2.92 16.43
CA ILE A 305 1.14 1.61 15.80
C ILE A 305 -0.30 1.43 15.30
N LEU A 306 -0.42 1.21 13.99
CA LEU A 306 -1.67 0.90 13.31
C LEU A 306 -1.68 -0.58 12.90
N ILE A 307 -2.76 -1.29 13.23
CA ILE A 307 -2.99 -2.67 12.78
C ILE A 307 -3.94 -2.67 11.59
N TYR A 308 -3.50 -3.24 10.48
CA TYR A 308 -4.35 -3.55 9.34
C TYR A 308 -4.78 -5.01 9.39
N VAL A 309 -6.08 -5.28 9.56
CA VAL A 309 -6.64 -6.65 9.51
C VAL A 309 -7.10 -6.98 8.09
N PHE A 310 -6.74 -8.16 7.58
CA PHE A 310 -7.07 -8.60 6.21
C PHE A 310 -7.77 -9.97 6.14
N ASP A 311 -7.95 -10.69 7.25
CA ASP A 311 -8.72 -11.94 7.29
C ASP A 311 -9.43 -12.16 8.65
N LEU A 312 -10.45 -13.02 8.63
CA LEU A 312 -11.32 -13.38 9.75
C LEU A 312 -11.55 -14.91 9.76
N PRO A 313 -10.58 -15.70 10.24
CA PRO A 313 -10.67 -17.16 10.27
C PRO A 313 -11.75 -17.72 11.23
N TRP A 314 -12.14 -16.98 12.27
CA TRP A 314 -13.18 -17.43 13.20
C TRP A 314 -14.03 -16.24 13.68
N CYS A 315 -15.35 -16.40 13.74
CA CYS A 315 -16.25 -15.35 14.21
C CYS A 315 -17.54 -15.90 14.83
N ASN A 316 -17.86 -15.40 16.01
CA ASN A 316 -19.15 -15.52 16.67
C ASN A 316 -19.70 -16.96 16.79
N GLY A 317 -18.83 -17.93 17.11
CA GLY A 317 -19.20 -19.34 17.25
C GLY A 317 -19.08 -20.16 15.98
N ARG A 318 -18.63 -19.55 14.87
CA ARG A 318 -18.41 -20.22 13.59
C ARG A 318 -16.94 -20.21 13.23
N ASP A 319 -16.43 -21.40 12.90
CA ASP A 319 -15.17 -21.53 12.18
C ASP A 319 -15.41 -21.15 10.71
N LEU A 320 -14.67 -20.16 10.23
CA LEU A 320 -14.81 -19.65 8.87
C LEU A 320 -13.68 -20.15 7.96
N ARG A 321 -12.72 -20.93 8.47
CA ARG A 321 -11.53 -21.33 7.72
C ARG A 321 -11.84 -22.10 6.45
N ASP A 322 -12.90 -22.89 6.42
CA ASP A 322 -13.32 -23.65 5.23
C ASP A 322 -14.08 -22.81 4.20
N LEU A 323 -14.50 -21.58 4.55
CA LEU A 323 -15.18 -20.69 3.62
C LEU A 323 -14.20 -20.05 2.63
N PRO A 324 -14.64 -19.72 1.41
CA PRO A 324 -13.88 -18.88 0.48
C PRO A 324 -13.36 -17.59 1.09
N LEU A 325 -12.13 -17.19 0.74
CA LEU A 325 -11.51 -15.95 1.21
C LEU A 325 -12.41 -14.73 0.98
N ARG A 326 -13.07 -14.63 -0.18
CA ARG A 326 -14.01 -13.55 -0.49
C ARG A 326 -15.12 -13.41 0.55
N GLU A 327 -15.62 -14.52 1.08
CA GLU A 327 -16.69 -14.52 2.09
C GLU A 327 -16.17 -14.11 3.46
N ARG A 328 -14.96 -14.55 3.82
CA ARG A 328 -14.30 -14.14 5.07
C ARG A 328 -13.99 -12.64 5.07
N GLN A 329 -13.45 -12.11 3.98
CA GLN A 329 -13.17 -10.67 3.82
C GLN A 329 -14.44 -9.83 3.77
N ALA A 330 -15.49 -10.26 3.06
CA ALA A 330 -16.78 -9.57 3.08
C ALA A 330 -17.38 -9.54 4.49
N THR A 331 -17.21 -10.62 5.25
CA THR A 331 -17.62 -10.70 6.65
C THR A 331 -16.80 -9.74 7.53
N LEU A 332 -15.48 -9.70 7.35
CA LEU A 332 -14.58 -8.78 8.04
C LEU A 332 -14.94 -7.32 7.76
N ALA A 333 -15.14 -6.95 6.49
CA ALA A 333 -15.52 -5.60 6.09
C ALA A 333 -16.85 -5.18 6.75
N ARG A 334 -17.85 -6.08 6.76
CA ARG A 334 -19.13 -5.83 7.44
C ARG A 334 -18.98 -5.67 8.94
N LEU A 335 -18.09 -6.47 9.56
CA LEU A 335 -17.81 -6.40 10.98
C LEU A 335 -17.21 -5.04 11.38
N PHE A 336 -16.38 -4.46 10.51
CA PHE A 336 -15.69 -3.19 10.75
C PHE A 336 -16.39 -1.95 10.16
N LYS A 337 -17.49 -2.11 9.41
CA LYS A 337 -18.25 -0.98 8.83
C LYS A 337 -18.65 0.02 9.92
N GLY A 338 -18.09 1.24 9.84
CA GLY A 338 -18.30 2.32 10.83
C GLY A 338 -17.63 2.09 12.20
N ARG A 339 -16.73 1.10 12.32
CA ARG A 339 -16.07 0.72 13.58
C ARG A 339 -14.55 0.73 13.51
N GLU A 340 -13.96 1.09 12.36
CA GLU A 340 -12.53 1.35 12.26
C GLU A 340 -12.08 2.40 13.29
N THR A 341 -10.81 2.35 13.64
CA THR A 341 -10.18 3.27 14.59
C THR A 341 -8.84 3.73 14.04
N ASP A 342 -8.20 4.66 14.73
CA ASP A 342 -6.83 5.06 14.40
C ASP A 342 -5.80 3.98 14.71
N ALA A 343 -6.17 2.97 15.51
CA ALA A 343 -5.30 1.85 15.89
C ALA A 343 -5.59 0.55 15.12
N VAL A 344 -6.81 0.36 14.58
CA VAL A 344 -7.19 -0.85 13.83
C VAL A 344 -8.08 -0.53 12.63
N ARG A 345 -7.66 -0.94 11.44
CA ARG A 345 -8.36 -0.71 10.15
C ARG A 345 -8.39 -1.99 9.32
N VAL A 346 -9.34 -2.10 8.40
CA VAL A 346 -9.38 -3.22 7.44
C VAL A 346 -8.47 -2.88 6.26
N LEU A 347 -7.59 -3.81 5.89
CA LEU A 347 -6.85 -3.72 4.63
C LEU A 347 -7.80 -4.10 3.49
N GLN A 348 -8.06 -3.14 2.61
CA GLN A 348 -8.91 -3.36 1.45
C GLN A 348 -8.11 -4.02 0.31
N PRO A 349 -8.67 -5.05 -0.35
CA PRO A 349 -8.15 -5.54 -1.61
C PRO A 349 -8.05 -4.44 -2.67
N VAL A 350 -7.08 -4.59 -3.56
CA VAL A 350 -6.90 -3.74 -4.74
C VAL A 350 -7.25 -4.58 -5.97
N SER A 351 -8.28 -4.14 -6.68
CA SER A 351 -8.71 -4.76 -7.93
C SER A 351 -7.92 -4.21 -9.11
N GLY A 352 -7.59 -5.08 -10.06
CA GLY A 352 -6.87 -4.70 -11.28
C GLY A 352 -6.00 -5.83 -11.78
N ASP A 353 -5.30 -5.54 -12.88
CA ASP A 353 -4.28 -6.44 -13.42
C ASP A 353 -3.12 -6.61 -12.43
N LEU A 354 -2.84 -7.84 -12.01
CA LEU A 354 -1.90 -8.13 -10.92
C LEU A 354 -0.46 -7.70 -11.23
N GLU A 355 -0.02 -7.87 -12.49
CA GLU A 355 1.30 -7.41 -12.94
C GLU A 355 1.40 -5.89 -12.85
N SER A 356 0.40 -5.18 -13.36
CA SER A 356 0.34 -3.72 -13.29
C SER A 356 0.33 -3.20 -11.85
N LEU A 357 -0.43 -3.85 -10.96
CA LEU A 357 -0.48 -3.53 -9.54
C LEU A 357 0.86 -3.75 -8.85
N TRP A 358 1.55 -4.85 -9.16
CA TRP A 358 2.89 -5.13 -8.63
C TRP A 358 3.89 -4.06 -9.06
N HIS A 359 3.97 -3.74 -10.35
CA HIS A 359 4.85 -2.68 -10.86
C HIS A 359 4.51 -1.31 -10.26
N GLY A 360 3.22 -1.02 -10.08
CA GLY A 360 2.73 0.18 -9.40
C GLY A 360 3.21 0.27 -7.96
N ALA A 361 3.07 -0.82 -7.20
CA ALA A 361 3.55 -0.90 -5.82
C ALA A 361 5.06 -0.66 -5.73
N CYS A 362 5.85 -1.26 -6.63
CA CYS A 362 7.29 -1.04 -6.67
C CYS A 362 7.68 0.39 -7.01
N LYS A 363 6.95 1.02 -7.95
CA LYS A 363 7.16 2.43 -8.30
C LYS A 363 6.78 3.40 -7.17
N ALA A 364 5.91 2.96 -6.26
CA ALA A 364 5.46 3.70 -5.07
C ALA A 364 6.33 3.44 -3.82
N GLY A 365 7.39 2.62 -3.94
CA GLY A 365 8.29 2.31 -2.82
C GLY A 365 7.73 1.31 -1.80
N LEU A 366 6.62 0.64 -2.11
CA LEU A 366 6.07 -0.44 -1.29
C LEU A 366 6.93 -1.70 -1.40
N GLU A 367 6.83 -2.60 -0.42
CA GLU A 367 7.58 -3.86 -0.43
C GLU A 367 7.15 -4.77 -1.61
N GLY A 368 5.89 -4.66 -2.01
CA GLY A 368 5.29 -5.40 -3.12
C GLY A 368 3.80 -5.60 -2.92
N ILE A 369 3.28 -6.72 -3.44
CA ILE A 369 1.87 -7.11 -3.29
C ILE A 369 1.73 -8.53 -2.77
N MET A 370 0.67 -8.75 -2.01
CA MET A 370 0.14 -10.07 -1.70
C MET A 370 -0.93 -10.39 -2.74
N ILE A 371 -0.93 -11.60 -3.28
CA ILE A 371 -1.94 -12.06 -4.23
C ILE A 371 -2.65 -13.24 -3.59
N LYS A 372 -3.97 -13.17 -3.49
CA LYS A 372 -4.76 -14.20 -2.80
C LYS A 372 -5.87 -14.72 -3.70
N ARG A 373 -6.08 -16.03 -3.69
CA ARG A 373 -7.12 -16.69 -4.48
C ARG A 373 -8.48 -16.54 -3.80
N ASP A 374 -9.48 -16.02 -4.50
CA ASP A 374 -10.76 -15.61 -3.93
C ASP A 374 -11.56 -16.76 -3.31
N ASP A 375 -11.42 -17.95 -3.90
CA ASP A 375 -12.11 -19.17 -3.52
C ASP A 375 -11.40 -19.97 -2.42
N SER A 376 -10.25 -19.49 -1.93
CA SER A 376 -9.38 -20.31 -1.08
C SER A 376 -9.82 -20.39 0.37
N PRO A 377 -9.73 -21.58 1.00
CA PRO A 377 -9.86 -21.72 2.44
C PRO A 377 -8.63 -21.13 3.16
N TYR A 378 -8.78 -20.86 4.44
CA TYR A 378 -7.71 -20.46 5.33
C TYR A 378 -6.98 -21.71 5.87
N ILE A 379 -5.76 -21.95 5.39
CA ILE A 379 -4.96 -23.11 5.77
C ILE A 379 -3.79 -22.65 6.63
N ALA A 380 -3.62 -23.25 7.81
CA ALA A 380 -2.46 -23.00 8.66
C ALA A 380 -1.17 -23.41 7.93
N GLY A 381 -0.15 -22.54 7.95
CA GLY A 381 1.12 -22.78 7.28
C GLY A 381 1.14 -22.32 5.82
N ARG A 382 2.14 -22.77 5.06
CA ARG A 382 2.42 -22.28 3.71
C ARG A 382 1.44 -22.85 2.68
N SER A 383 0.89 -21.97 1.85
CA SER A 383 -0.03 -22.32 0.77
C SER A 383 0.33 -21.59 -0.52
N ASP A 384 -0.06 -22.15 -1.67
CA ASP A 384 0.02 -21.48 -2.98
C ASP A 384 -1.18 -20.58 -3.25
N ALA A 385 -2.23 -20.66 -2.44
CA ALA A 385 -3.41 -19.80 -2.55
C ALA A 385 -3.12 -18.36 -2.11
N TRP A 386 -2.09 -18.17 -1.29
CA TRP A 386 -1.52 -16.86 -0.98
C TRP A 386 -0.12 -16.79 -1.57
N ARG A 387 0.12 -15.78 -2.40
CA ARG A 387 1.40 -15.54 -3.05
C ARG A 387 1.88 -14.15 -2.68
N LYS A 388 3.20 -13.96 -2.73
CA LYS A 388 3.83 -12.65 -2.53
C LYS A 388 4.75 -12.35 -3.70
N LEU A 389 4.56 -11.17 -4.29
CA LEU A 389 5.49 -10.56 -5.23
C LEU A 389 6.23 -9.44 -4.49
N LYS A 390 7.56 -9.46 -4.54
CA LYS A 390 8.41 -8.48 -3.85
C LYS A 390 9.13 -7.60 -4.88
N CYS A 391 9.26 -6.33 -4.57
CA CYS A 391 9.95 -5.34 -5.41
C CYS A 391 11.48 -5.44 -5.33
N SER A 392 12.00 -6.04 -4.25
CA SER A 392 13.44 -6.30 -4.08
C SER A 392 13.64 -7.61 -3.33
N GLN A 393 14.86 -8.18 -3.38
CA GLN A 393 15.16 -9.34 -2.54
C GLN A 393 15.33 -8.87 -1.10
N ARG A 394 14.48 -9.38 -0.23
CA ARG A 394 14.47 -9.09 1.19
C ARG A 394 14.08 -10.36 1.93
N GLN A 395 14.85 -10.74 2.95
CA GLN A 395 14.60 -11.94 3.73
C GLN A 395 15.18 -11.81 5.14
N GLU A 396 14.66 -12.63 6.04
CA GLU A 396 15.24 -12.88 7.34
C GLU A 396 16.40 -13.88 7.29
N PHE A 397 17.36 -13.67 8.19
CA PHE A 397 18.56 -14.46 8.39
C PHE A 397 18.83 -14.62 9.87
N VAL A 398 19.39 -15.77 10.25
CA VAL A 398 19.94 -16.00 11.58
C VAL A 398 21.27 -15.26 11.69
N VAL A 399 21.48 -14.52 12.78
CA VAL A 399 22.78 -13.89 13.06
C VAL A 399 23.69 -14.92 13.72
N LEU A 400 24.79 -15.23 13.06
CA LEU A 400 25.75 -16.26 13.47
C LEU A 400 26.92 -15.69 14.28
N GLY A 401 27.17 -14.39 14.13
CA GLY A 401 28.37 -13.74 14.61
C GLY A 401 28.50 -12.33 14.04
N PHE A 402 29.56 -11.64 14.45
CA PHE A 402 29.94 -10.35 13.90
C PHE A 402 31.46 -10.25 13.72
N THR A 403 31.91 -9.37 12.84
CA THR A 403 33.34 -9.04 12.71
C THR A 403 33.69 -7.83 13.55
N GLU A 404 34.94 -7.71 13.99
CA GLU A 404 35.44 -6.45 14.56
C GLU A 404 35.29 -5.30 13.54
N PRO A 405 35.03 -4.06 14.01
CA PRO A 405 34.96 -2.90 13.15
C PRO A 405 36.34 -2.53 12.58
N ALA A 406 36.35 -1.69 11.55
CA ALA A 406 37.57 -1.16 10.94
C ALA A 406 37.42 0.34 10.67
N GLY A 407 38.53 1.07 10.70
CA GLY A 407 38.55 2.52 10.50
C GLY A 407 37.79 3.25 11.60
N SER A 408 36.93 4.21 11.23
CA SER A 408 36.13 5.01 12.16
C SER A 408 34.84 4.33 12.65
N ARG A 409 34.54 3.11 12.17
CA ARG A 409 33.32 2.39 12.57
C ARG A 409 33.42 1.93 14.03
N GLN A 410 32.30 2.03 14.75
CA GLN A 410 32.18 1.60 16.14
C GLN A 410 31.23 0.39 16.26
N GLY A 411 31.29 -0.33 17.38
CA GLY A 411 30.42 -1.48 17.67
C GLY A 411 30.89 -2.75 16.99
N PHE A 412 30.61 -2.93 15.70
CA PHE A 412 31.03 -4.09 14.91
C PHE A 412 31.16 -3.75 13.42
N GLY A 413 31.88 -4.58 12.66
CA GLY A 413 32.12 -4.38 11.24
C GLY A 413 30.97 -4.88 10.35
N ALA A 414 30.61 -6.16 10.47
CA ALA A 414 29.53 -6.78 9.71
C ALA A 414 28.92 -7.96 10.49
N LEU A 415 27.64 -8.25 10.26
CA LEU A 415 26.99 -9.47 10.76
C LEU A 415 27.27 -10.63 9.82
N LEU A 416 27.53 -11.81 10.37
CA LEU A 416 27.52 -13.08 9.64
C LEU A 416 26.10 -13.65 9.64
N LEU A 417 25.63 -14.02 8.46
CA LEU A 417 24.26 -14.44 8.22
C LEU A 417 24.17 -15.95 7.96
N GLY A 418 23.06 -16.54 8.38
CA GLY A 418 22.71 -17.91 8.06
C GLY A 418 21.21 -18.17 7.95
N TYR A 419 20.84 -19.38 7.61
CA TYR A 419 19.45 -19.87 7.58
C TYR A 419 19.44 -21.38 7.83
N TYR A 420 18.33 -21.94 8.29
CA TYR A 420 18.18 -23.39 8.41
C TYR A 420 17.61 -23.97 7.10
N ASP A 421 17.97 -25.21 6.77
CA ASP A 421 17.29 -26.00 5.74
C ASP A 421 15.89 -26.43 6.22
N ASP A 422 15.10 -27.01 5.33
CA ASP A 422 13.70 -27.42 5.59
C ASP A 422 13.56 -28.39 6.76
N ASP A 423 14.61 -29.14 7.11
CA ASP A 423 14.67 -30.03 8.28
C ASP A 423 14.64 -29.29 9.63
N GLY A 424 14.83 -27.96 9.63
CA GLY A 424 14.91 -27.11 10.82
C GLY A 424 16.10 -27.39 11.74
N LYS A 425 17.09 -28.14 11.27
CA LYS A 425 18.26 -28.58 12.03
C LYS A 425 19.57 -28.16 11.37
N THR A 426 19.65 -28.25 10.06
CA THR A 426 20.87 -27.98 9.31
C THR A 426 21.01 -26.48 9.05
N LEU A 427 21.90 -25.82 9.79
CA LEU A 427 22.21 -24.40 9.61
C LEU A 427 23.18 -24.22 8.43
N ARG A 428 22.94 -23.21 7.61
CA ARG A 428 23.73 -22.83 6.43
C ARG A 428 24.26 -21.43 6.57
N TYR A 429 25.46 -21.20 6.07
CA TYR A 429 26.04 -19.85 5.94
C TYR A 429 25.45 -19.14 4.72
N ALA A 430 25.22 -17.82 4.86
CA ALA A 430 24.61 -17.00 3.83
C ALA A 430 25.39 -15.71 3.51
N GLY A 431 26.64 -15.59 3.96
CA GLY A 431 27.46 -14.41 3.73
C GLY A 431 27.41 -13.42 4.89
N LYS A 432 27.70 -12.15 4.59
CA LYS A 432 27.79 -11.08 5.59
C LYS A 432 27.09 -9.80 5.15
N VAL A 433 26.66 -9.00 6.12
CA VAL A 433 26.06 -7.68 5.90
C VAL A 433 26.74 -6.63 6.77
N GLY A 434 27.26 -5.57 6.14
CA GLY A 434 27.99 -4.49 6.82
C GLY A 434 27.44 -3.10 6.55
N THR A 435 26.35 -2.95 5.82
CA THR A 435 25.70 -1.66 5.54
C THR A 435 24.27 -1.67 6.08
N GLY A 436 23.64 -0.50 6.19
CA GLY A 436 22.27 -0.35 6.69
C GLY A 436 22.13 -0.16 8.20
N PHE A 437 23.26 0.01 8.91
CA PHE A 437 23.27 0.36 10.33
C PHE A 437 23.59 1.84 10.51
N ASP A 438 22.82 2.53 11.34
CA ASP A 438 23.25 3.81 11.91
C ASP A 438 24.19 3.60 13.12
N ALA A 439 24.77 4.69 13.61
CA ALA A 439 25.74 4.64 14.71
C ALA A 439 25.12 4.11 16.02
N ASP A 440 23.84 4.37 16.26
CA ASP A 440 23.16 4.03 17.50
C ASP A 440 22.78 2.55 17.50
N ALA A 441 22.27 2.04 16.37
CA ALA A 441 22.04 0.64 16.11
C ALA A 441 23.33 -0.18 16.28
N LEU A 442 24.47 0.28 15.75
CA LEU A 442 25.76 -0.40 15.94
C LEU A 442 26.12 -0.55 17.43
N ARG A 443 25.93 0.50 18.24
CA ARG A 443 26.24 0.48 19.68
C ARG A 443 25.24 -0.36 20.46
N CYS A 444 23.94 -0.25 20.16
CA CYS A 444 22.88 -0.98 20.84
C CYS A 444 22.98 -2.49 20.59
N LEU A 445 23.13 -2.89 19.32
CA LEU A 445 23.25 -4.29 18.93
C LEU A 445 24.52 -4.92 19.48
N ARG A 446 25.65 -4.18 19.52
CA ARG A 446 26.88 -4.69 20.13
C ARG A 446 26.65 -5.16 21.58
N LYS A 447 25.95 -4.37 22.40
CA LYS A 447 25.63 -4.75 23.78
C LYS A 447 24.80 -6.04 23.86
N GLN A 448 23.86 -6.24 22.94
CA GLN A 448 23.07 -7.48 22.88
C GLN A 448 23.94 -8.67 22.48
N PHE A 449 24.89 -8.47 21.58
CA PHE A 449 25.79 -9.51 21.10
C PHE A 449 26.77 -9.98 22.17
N ASP A 450 27.30 -9.07 22.99
CA ASP A 450 28.22 -9.41 24.08
C ASP A 450 27.61 -10.44 25.05
N ALA A 451 26.28 -10.38 25.29
CA ALA A 451 25.57 -11.33 26.15
C ALA A 451 25.33 -12.72 25.50
N LEU A 452 25.51 -12.81 24.18
CA LEU A 452 25.20 -14.00 23.37
C LEU A 452 26.45 -14.65 22.77
N GLU A 453 27.63 -14.10 23.06
CA GLU A 453 28.89 -14.57 22.53
C GLU A 453 29.19 -16.01 22.99
N THR A 454 29.82 -16.76 22.10
CA THR A 454 30.25 -18.12 22.36
C THR A 454 31.61 -18.38 21.72
N ALA A 455 32.44 -19.19 22.39
CA ALA A 455 33.74 -19.56 21.87
C ALA A 455 33.65 -20.51 20.66
N LYS A 456 32.55 -21.26 20.52
CA LYS A 456 32.39 -22.27 19.48
C LYS A 456 31.60 -21.71 18.29
N PRO A 457 32.09 -21.83 17.04
CA PRO A 457 31.33 -21.40 15.88
C PRO A 457 30.03 -22.22 15.77
N PRO A 458 28.90 -21.60 15.37
CA PRO A 458 27.61 -22.27 15.26
C PRO A 458 27.51 -23.22 14.05
N LEU A 459 28.56 -23.29 13.23
CA LEU A 459 28.61 -24.02 11.97
C LEU A 459 29.91 -24.82 11.87
N SER A 460 29.80 -26.03 11.29
CA SER A 460 30.93 -26.84 10.86
C SER A 460 30.69 -27.27 9.40
N PRO A 461 31.58 -26.94 8.45
CA PRO A 461 32.83 -26.20 8.63
C PRO A 461 32.60 -24.73 9.01
N THR A 462 33.55 -24.15 9.75
CA THR A 462 33.49 -22.76 10.19
C THR A 462 33.50 -21.80 8.97
N PRO A 463 32.54 -20.87 8.87
CA PRO A 463 32.50 -19.89 7.80
C PRO A 463 33.76 -19.01 7.78
N ARG A 464 34.25 -18.72 6.58
CA ARG A 464 35.35 -17.76 6.36
C ARG A 464 34.79 -16.54 5.62
N PRO A 465 34.34 -15.49 6.33
CA PRO A 465 33.65 -14.33 5.72
C PRO A 465 34.51 -13.44 4.79
N GLY A 466 35.76 -13.84 4.51
CA GLY A 466 36.74 -13.07 3.74
C GLY A 466 37.20 -11.80 4.46
N GLY A 467 38.50 -11.52 4.39
CA GLY A 467 39.14 -10.37 5.07
C GLY A 467 39.96 -10.76 6.31
N ARG A 468 40.57 -9.75 6.95
CA ARG A 468 41.47 -9.92 8.12
C ARG A 468 40.80 -9.64 9.46
N ALA A 469 39.54 -9.18 9.47
CA ALA A 469 38.85 -8.82 10.70
C ALA A 469 38.57 -10.06 11.55
N LEU A 470 38.80 -9.94 12.86
CA LEU A 470 38.48 -10.98 13.84
C LEU A 470 36.96 -11.22 13.86
N VAL A 471 36.57 -12.49 14.01
CA VAL A 471 35.16 -12.91 14.05
C VAL A 471 34.79 -13.32 15.47
N HIS A 472 33.70 -12.76 15.97
CA HIS A 472 33.04 -13.13 17.22
C HIS A 472 31.80 -13.95 16.91
N TRP A 473 31.66 -15.12 17.55
CA TRP A 473 30.56 -16.04 17.29
C TRP A 473 29.44 -15.84 18.29
N LEU A 474 28.19 -15.88 17.81
CA LEU A 474 27.01 -15.77 18.64
C LEU A 474 26.24 -17.08 18.67
N ARG A 475 25.51 -17.31 19.78
CA ARG A 475 24.45 -18.32 19.78
C ARG A 475 23.44 -17.98 18.67
N PRO A 476 23.05 -18.92 17.79
CA PRO A 476 22.24 -18.64 16.60
C PRO A 476 20.75 -18.50 16.95
N THR A 477 20.43 -17.53 17.79
CA THR A 477 19.08 -17.26 18.32
C THR A 477 18.49 -15.95 17.81
N LEU A 478 19.33 -15.04 17.33
CA LEU A 478 18.91 -13.74 16.81
C LEU A 478 18.54 -13.84 15.32
N VAL A 479 17.54 -13.06 14.92
CA VAL A 479 17.10 -12.96 13.53
C VAL A 479 17.24 -11.52 13.07
N ALA A 480 17.83 -11.32 11.89
CA ALA A 480 17.97 -10.04 11.22
C ALA A 480 17.27 -10.08 9.86
N GLU A 481 16.63 -9.00 9.48
CA GLU A 481 16.06 -8.80 8.16
C GLU A 481 17.01 -7.98 7.29
N VAL A 482 17.23 -8.47 6.07
CA VAL A 482 18.28 -7.99 5.18
C VAL A 482 17.71 -7.85 3.77
N ARG A 483 17.93 -6.69 3.15
CA ARG A 483 17.73 -6.47 1.71
C ARG A 483 19.03 -6.79 0.97
N PHE A 484 18.94 -7.41 -0.20
CA PHE A 484 20.10 -7.78 -1.00
C PHE A 484 19.76 -7.74 -2.51
N ALA A 485 20.77 -7.82 -3.37
CA ALA A 485 20.56 -7.80 -4.81
C ALA A 485 20.24 -9.21 -5.36
N GLU A 486 21.05 -10.19 -4.97
CA GLU A 486 20.95 -11.56 -5.48
C GLU A 486 21.56 -12.58 -4.51
N TRP A 487 21.22 -13.85 -4.75
CA TRP A 487 21.91 -15.01 -4.16
C TRP A 487 23.01 -15.48 -5.11
N THR A 488 24.21 -15.72 -4.59
CA THR A 488 25.30 -16.34 -5.35
C THR A 488 25.05 -17.85 -5.51
N ARG A 489 25.80 -18.48 -6.43
CA ARG A 489 25.79 -19.94 -6.61
C ARG A 489 26.15 -20.70 -5.33
N ASP A 490 27.05 -20.13 -4.53
CA ASP A 490 27.49 -20.68 -3.25
C ASP A 490 26.50 -20.43 -2.10
N GLY A 491 25.33 -19.83 -2.38
CA GLY A 491 24.30 -19.59 -1.38
C GLY A 491 24.55 -18.39 -0.47
N ASN A 492 25.35 -17.40 -0.90
CA ASN A 492 25.59 -16.17 -0.15
C ASN A 492 24.76 -15.00 -0.71
N VAL A 493 24.39 -14.04 0.13
CA VAL A 493 23.77 -12.79 -0.32
C VAL A 493 24.81 -11.80 -0.85
N ARG A 494 24.47 -11.09 -1.93
CA ARG A 494 25.31 -10.04 -2.54
C ARG A 494 24.67 -8.66 -2.41
N GLN A 495 25.50 -7.63 -2.17
CA GLN A 495 25.06 -6.25 -1.95
C GLN A 495 24.00 -6.15 -0.84
N ALA A 496 24.25 -6.87 0.25
CA ALA A 496 23.35 -6.91 1.39
C ALA A 496 23.40 -5.61 2.21
N SER A 497 22.24 -5.18 2.69
CA SER A 497 22.02 -4.07 3.61
C SER A 497 21.07 -4.52 4.71
N PHE A 498 21.47 -4.30 5.95
CA PHE A 498 20.63 -4.54 7.12
C PHE A 498 19.41 -3.62 7.06
N LEU A 499 18.27 -4.14 7.49
CA LEU A 499 17.06 -3.34 7.68
C LEU A 499 16.74 -3.22 9.16
N ALA A 500 16.70 -4.37 9.86
CA ALA A 500 16.09 -4.46 11.18
C ALA A 500 16.35 -5.82 11.86
N MET A 501 16.25 -5.88 13.18
CA MET A 501 16.19 -7.16 13.90
C MET A 501 14.77 -7.73 13.87
N ARG A 502 14.57 -9.03 14.13
CA ARG A 502 13.25 -9.65 14.20
C ARG A 502 13.08 -10.36 15.54
N GLN A 503 12.22 -9.78 16.39
CA GLN A 503 11.89 -10.35 17.71
C GLN A 503 10.65 -11.28 17.64
N ASP A 504 9.87 -11.18 16.56
CA ASP A 504 8.61 -11.90 16.34
C ASP A 504 8.80 -13.34 15.81
N LYS A 505 10.02 -13.70 15.41
CA LYS A 505 10.35 -14.96 14.73
C LYS A 505 11.42 -15.75 15.48
N ALA A 506 11.23 -17.07 15.55
CA ALA A 506 12.27 -17.96 16.05
C ALA A 506 13.35 -18.20 14.97
N ALA A 507 14.62 -18.15 15.36
CA ALA A 507 15.75 -18.42 14.46
C ALA A 507 15.64 -19.78 13.75
N LYS A 508 15.12 -20.80 14.45
CA LYS A 508 14.92 -22.16 13.91
C LYS A 508 13.86 -22.24 12.81
N ASP A 509 13.06 -21.20 12.59
CA ASP A 509 12.03 -21.16 11.54
C ASP A 509 12.50 -20.41 10.28
N ILE A 510 13.69 -19.82 10.34
CA ILE A 510 14.24 -19.06 9.23
C ILE A 510 14.78 -20.01 8.17
N ARG A 511 14.18 -19.95 6.97
CA ARG A 511 14.53 -20.74 5.78
C ARG A 511 14.93 -19.80 4.65
N ARG A 512 15.70 -20.32 3.69
CA ARG A 512 15.91 -19.62 2.41
C ARG A 512 14.60 -19.53 1.64
N GLU A 513 14.21 -18.33 1.24
CA GLU A 513 13.09 -18.12 0.33
C GLU A 513 13.52 -18.49 -1.08
N VAL A 514 12.89 -19.53 -1.63
CA VAL A 514 13.05 -19.93 -3.04
C VAL A 514 11.86 -19.40 -3.82
N ARG A 515 12.14 -18.69 -4.92
CA ARG A 515 11.10 -18.23 -5.85
C ARG A 515 10.55 -19.45 -6.58
N ARG A 516 9.24 -19.64 -6.57
CA ARG A 516 8.59 -20.58 -7.49
C ARG A 516 8.33 -19.85 -8.80
N THR A 517 8.81 -20.43 -9.89
CA THR A 517 8.54 -19.96 -11.24
C THR A 517 7.05 -20.12 -11.53
N GLY A 518 6.34 -19.01 -11.75
CA GLY A 518 4.96 -19.06 -12.24
C GLY A 518 4.92 -19.51 -13.72
N PRO A 519 3.80 -20.07 -14.21
CA PRO A 519 3.62 -20.18 -15.65
C PRO A 519 3.62 -18.77 -16.25
N ALA A 520 4.66 -18.45 -17.03
CA ALA A 520 4.75 -17.19 -17.75
C ALA A 520 3.56 -17.08 -18.71
N ILE A 521 2.84 -15.95 -18.68
CA ILE A 521 1.86 -15.63 -19.71
C ILE A 521 2.65 -15.38 -20.99
N VAL A 522 2.71 -16.39 -21.86
CA VAL A 522 3.11 -16.17 -23.24
C VAL A 522 1.97 -15.37 -23.86
N ASN A 523 2.21 -14.09 -24.15
CA ASN A 523 1.29 -13.29 -24.94
C ASN A 523 1.18 -13.92 -26.34
N ALA A 524 0.24 -14.85 -26.49
CA ALA A 524 -0.22 -15.26 -27.79
C ALA A 524 -1.00 -14.09 -28.38
N HIS A 525 -0.29 -13.19 -29.05
CA HIS A 525 -0.89 -12.37 -30.08
C HIS A 525 -1.52 -13.34 -31.07
N LYS A 526 -2.85 -13.51 -30.98
CA LYS A 526 -3.64 -14.04 -32.09
C LYS A 526 -3.51 -13.03 -33.22
N GLU A 527 -2.54 -13.26 -34.10
CA GLU A 527 -2.62 -12.74 -35.45
C GLU A 527 -3.85 -13.38 -36.10
N THR A 528 -4.89 -12.57 -36.22
CA THR A 528 -6.03 -12.87 -37.09
C THR A 528 -5.48 -12.90 -38.51
N PRO A 529 -5.62 -14.00 -39.27
CA PRO A 529 -5.15 -14.01 -40.65
C PRO A 529 -6.00 -13.04 -41.48
N PRO A 530 -5.41 -12.27 -42.42
CA PRO A 530 -6.15 -11.32 -43.23
C PRO A 530 -7.13 -12.06 -44.14
N CYS A 531 -8.38 -11.59 -44.10
CA CYS A 531 -9.47 -12.02 -44.97
C CYS A 531 -9.16 -11.57 -46.41
N HIS A 532 -8.58 -12.45 -47.21
CA HIS A 532 -8.50 -12.25 -48.66
C HIS A 532 -9.75 -12.84 -49.31
N ALA A 533 -10.65 -11.96 -49.76
CA ALA A 533 -11.72 -12.31 -50.69
C ALA A 533 -11.11 -12.63 -52.07
N PRO A 534 -11.44 -13.78 -52.69
CA PRO A 534 -11.07 -14.02 -54.08
C PRO A 534 -12.12 -13.40 -55.02
N LEU A 535 -11.67 -12.48 -55.87
CA LEU A 535 -12.43 -12.04 -57.04
C LEU A 535 -12.52 -13.18 -58.06
N ASN A 536 -13.75 -13.41 -58.52
CA ASN A 536 -14.19 -14.26 -59.62
C ASN A 536 -13.16 -14.53 -60.75
N ARG A 537 -13.07 -15.80 -61.16
CA ARG A 537 -13.12 -16.12 -62.60
C ARG A 537 -13.88 -17.43 -62.85
N MET A 538 -14.93 -17.29 -63.66
CA MET A 538 -15.68 -18.34 -64.33
C MET A 538 -14.75 -19.32 -65.06
N MET A 539 -15.05 -20.62 -65.00
CA MET A 539 -15.58 -21.39 -66.14
C MET A 539 -15.70 -22.89 -65.78
N GLU A 540 -16.91 -23.41 -66.02
CA GLU A 540 -17.22 -24.72 -66.61
C GLU A 540 -16.80 -26.03 -65.88
N ARG A 541 -17.80 -26.61 -65.19
CA ARG A 541 -18.30 -28.01 -65.23
C ARG A 541 -17.72 -28.97 -66.31
N PRO A 542 -17.95 -30.32 -66.25
CA PRO A 542 -18.53 -31.16 -65.17
C PRO A 542 -17.93 -32.61 -64.99
N CYS A 543 -18.49 -33.30 -63.98
CA CYS A 543 -18.90 -34.72 -63.96
C CYS A 543 -17.90 -35.87 -63.71
N ARG A 544 -18.18 -36.58 -62.59
CA ARG A 544 -18.12 -38.05 -62.33
C ARG A 544 -16.72 -38.68 -62.38
N ARG A 545 -16.30 -39.55 -61.44
CA ARG A 545 -16.99 -40.52 -60.58
C ARG A 545 -16.40 -40.51 -59.18
#